data_AF-A0A659SGY2-F1
#
_entry.id   AF-A0A659SGY2-F1
#
_cell.length_a   1.000
_cell.length_b   1.000
_cell.length_c   1.000
_cell.angle_alpha   90.00
_cell.angle_beta   90.00
_cell.angle_gamma   90.00
#
_symmetry.space_group_name_H-M   'P 1'
#
loop_
_entity.id
_entity.type
_entity.pdbx_description
1 polymer ?
#
loop_
_entity_poly.entity_id
_entity_poly.type
_entity_poly.pdbx_seq_one_letter_code
_entity_poly.pdbx_strand_id
1 'polypeptide(L)'
;MDSLNLNKHISGQFNAELESIRTQVMTMGGMVEQQLSDAITAMHNQDSELAKRVVEGDHQVNMMEVAIDEACVRIIAKRQPTASALRLVRANIKPIAELERLGAVAD
;
A
#
# COMPACT_ATOMS: atom_id res chain seq x y z
N MET A 1 18.93 9.55 -13.36
CA MET A 1 18.18 8.94 -12.25
C MET A 1 19.10 7.90 -11.64
N ASP A 2 19.74 8.25 -10.53
CA ASP A 2 20.75 7.41 -9.89
C ASP A 2 20.10 6.09 -9.43
N SER A 3 20.56 5.00 -10.03
CA SER A 3 20.36 3.66 -9.51
C SER A 3 21.07 3.59 -8.16
N LEU A 4 20.33 3.91 -7.11
CA LEU A 4 20.71 3.72 -5.72
C LEU A 4 21.31 2.31 -5.59
N ASN A 5 22.62 2.28 -5.34
CA ASN A 5 23.46 1.08 -5.18
C ASN A 5 23.09 0.32 -3.89
N LEU A 6 21.82 -0.12 -3.78
CA LEU A 6 21.31 -0.89 -2.65
C LEU A 6 21.86 -2.33 -2.61
N ASN A 7 22.31 -2.84 -3.76
CA ASN A 7 22.72 -4.23 -3.92
C ASN A 7 24.01 -4.62 -3.18
N LYS A 8 24.82 -3.66 -2.71
CA LYS A 8 26.15 -4.00 -2.16
C LYS A 8 26.15 -4.44 -0.69
N HIS A 9 25.04 -4.27 0.05
CA HIS A 9 24.97 -4.57 1.49
C HIS A 9 23.66 -5.25 1.96
N ILE A 10 22.74 -5.61 1.06
CA ILE A 10 21.42 -6.15 1.40
C ILE A 10 21.38 -7.65 1.08
N SER A 11 21.10 -8.50 2.08
CA SER A 11 20.91 -9.95 1.86
C SER A 11 19.76 -10.20 0.89
N GLY A 12 19.86 -11.20 0.01
CA GLY A 12 18.80 -11.50 -0.97
C GLY A 12 17.42 -11.73 -0.36
N GLN A 13 17.35 -12.27 0.85
CA GLN A 13 16.08 -12.44 1.58
C GLN A 13 15.46 -11.11 2.03
N PHE A 14 16.28 -10.12 2.41
CA PHE A 14 15.77 -8.77 2.72
C PHE A 14 15.25 -8.07 1.46
N ASN A 15 15.93 -8.26 0.32
CA ASN A 15 15.44 -7.72 -0.95
C ASN A 15 14.09 -8.34 -1.35
N ALA A 16 13.91 -9.65 -1.15
CA ALA A 16 12.64 -10.32 -1.41
C ALA A 16 11.50 -9.81 -0.50
N GLU A 17 11.78 -9.59 0.79
CA GLU A 17 10.81 -9.01 1.73
C GLU A 17 10.41 -7.57 1.32
N LEU A 18 11.37 -6.76 0.86
CA LEU A 18 11.10 -5.40 0.37
C LEU A 18 10.28 -5.38 -0.92
N GLU A 19 10.61 -6.24 -1.89
CA GLU A 19 9.82 -6.36 -3.12
C GLU A 19 8.40 -6.85 -2.83
N SER A 20 8.23 -7.76 -1.86
CA SER A 20 6.90 -8.20 -1.43
C SER A 20 6.05 -7.04 -0.91
N ILE A 21 6.61 -6.16 -0.07
CA ILE A 21 5.92 -4.95 0.41
C ILE A 21 5.55 -4.06 -0.77
N ARG A 22 6.48 -3.82 -1.68
CA ARG A 22 6.25 -2.99 -2.86
C ARG A 22 5.09 -3.53 -3.71
N THR A 23 5.04 -4.83 -3.94
CA THR A 23 3.94 -5.47 -4.66
C THR A 23 2.61 -5.24 -3.96
N GLN A 24 2.54 -5.41 -2.63
CA GLN A 24 1.32 -5.19 -1.86
C GLN A 24 0.84 -3.72 -1.94
N VAL A 25 1.76 -2.75 -1.86
CA VAL A 25 1.44 -1.32 -2.03
C VAL A 25 0.86 -1.05 -3.42
N MET A 26 1.46 -1.63 -4.48
CA MET A 26 0.93 -1.48 -5.85
C MET A 26 -0.45 -2.10 -6.00
N THR A 27 -0.70 -3.24 -5.37
CA THR A 27 -2.03 -3.88 -5.36
C THR A 27 -3.07 -3.01 -4.64
N MET A 28 -2.73 -2.47 -3.47
CA MET A 28 -3.60 -1.55 -2.74
C MET A 28 -3.91 -0.30 -3.57
N GLY A 29 -2.91 0.26 -4.26
CA GLY A 29 -3.11 1.40 -5.16
C GLY A 29 -4.10 1.12 -6.30
N GLY A 30 -4.00 -0.06 -6.94
CA GLY A 30 -4.96 -0.46 -7.98
C GLY A 30 -6.38 -0.66 -7.46
N MET A 31 -6.54 -1.11 -6.21
CA MET A 31 -7.87 -1.23 -5.59
C MET A 31 -8.49 0.14 -5.33
N VAL A 32 -7.72 1.09 -4.79
CA VAL A 32 -8.18 2.46 -4.55
C VAL A 32 -8.54 3.16 -5.87
N GLU A 33 -7.76 2.95 -6.94
CA GLU A 33 -8.09 3.45 -8.28
C GLU A 33 -9.42 2.91 -8.79
N GLN A 34 -9.67 1.60 -8.59
CA GLN A 34 -10.93 0.96 -8.96
C GLN A 34 -12.11 1.51 -8.15
N GLN A 35 -11.96 1.65 -6.82
CA GLN A 35 -13.00 2.23 -5.96
C GLN A 35 -13.36 3.65 -6.38
N LEU A 36 -12.36 4.49 -6.70
CA LEU A 36 -12.61 5.85 -7.17
C LEU A 36 -13.36 5.86 -8.51
N SER A 37 -12.96 5.01 -9.45
CA SER A 37 -13.66 4.86 -10.73
C SER A 37 -15.12 4.42 -10.54
N ASP A 38 -15.35 3.45 -9.65
CA ASP A 38 -16.67 2.91 -9.36
C ASP A 38 -17.55 3.92 -8.62
N ALA A 39 -16.98 4.71 -7.69
CA ALA A 39 -17.68 5.79 -6.99
C ALA A 39 -18.16 6.87 -7.96
N ILE A 40 -17.30 7.30 -8.89
CA ILE A 40 -17.67 8.27 -9.94
C ILE A 40 -18.78 7.71 -10.82
N THR A 41 -18.69 6.43 -11.19
CA THR A 41 -19.69 5.74 -12.02
C THR A 41 -21.03 5.62 -11.29
N ALA A 42 -20.99 5.23 -10.01
CA ALA A 42 -22.18 5.09 -9.16
C ALA A 42 -22.90 6.44 -9.02
N MET A 43 -22.16 7.51 -8.75
CA MET A 43 -22.70 8.85 -8.63
C MET A 43 -23.30 9.35 -9.96
N HIS A 44 -22.62 9.13 -11.08
CA HIS A 44 -23.11 9.56 -12.40
C HIS A 44 -24.41 8.85 -12.80
N ASN A 45 -24.49 7.54 -12.53
CA ASN A 45 -25.63 6.70 -12.92
C ASN A 45 -26.72 6.60 -11.84
N GLN A 46 -26.52 7.21 -10.66
CA GLN A 46 -27.37 7.04 -9.48
C GLN A 46 -27.52 5.55 -9.08
N ASP A 47 -26.46 4.76 -9.26
CA ASP A 47 -26.44 3.34 -8.96
C ASP A 47 -26.09 3.11 -7.48
N SER A 48 -27.13 2.94 -6.66
CA SER A 48 -26.99 2.70 -5.23
C SER A 48 -26.34 1.36 -4.89
N GLU A 49 -26.42 0.36 -5.77
CA GLU A 49 -25.83 -0.96 -5.52
C GLU A 49 -24.33 -0.96 -5.81
N LEU A 50 -23.90 -0.20 -6.83
CA LEU A 50 -22.47 0.06 -7.03
C LEU A 50 -21.88 0.88 -5.88
N ALA A 51 -22.58 1.93 -5.42
CA ALA A 51 -22.13 2.73 -4.29
C ALA A 51 -21.92 1.88 -3.02
N LYS A 52 -22.86 0.98 -2.68
CA LYS A 52 -22.70 0.06 -1.54
C LYS A 52 -21.46 -0.83 -1.67
N ARG A 53 -21.18 -1.34 -2.89
CA ARG A 53 -20.00 -2.17 -3.14
C ARG A 53 -18.70 -1.41 -2.98
N VAL A 54 -18.66 -0.12 -3.31
CA VAL A 54 -17.49 0.74 -3.06
C VAL A 54 -17.20 0.81 -1.57
N VAL A 55 -18.21 1.14 -0.76
CA VAL A 55 -18.13 1.22 0.71
C VAL A 55 -17.73 -0.12 1.33
N GLU A 56 -18.30 -1.23 0.87
CA GLU A 56 -17.92 -2.55 1.36
C GLU A 56 -16.47 -2.92 0.99
N GLY A 57 -15.97 -2.40 -0.14
CA GLY A 57 -14.60 -2.60 -0.62
C GLY A 57 -13.55 -1.89 0.23
N ASP A 58 -13.90 -0.82 0.93
CA ASP A 58 -12.95 -0.01 1.71
C ASP A 58 -12.39 -0.77 2.90
N HIS A 59 -13.17 -1.68 3.49
CA HIS A 59 -12.67 -2.61 4.49
C HIS A 59 -11.47 -3.41 4.01
N GLN A 60 -11.41 -3.77 2.72
CA GLN A 60 -10.28 -4.50 2.18
C GLN A 60 -9.03 -3.62 2.05
N VAL A 61 -9.19 -2.35 1.69
CA VAL A 61 -8.09 -1.36 1.64
C VAL A 61 -7.52 -1.12 3.04
N ASN A 62 -8.39 -0.92 4.04
CA ASN A 62 -8.01 -0.80 5.45
C ASN A 62 -7.22 -2.02 5.95
N MET A 63 -7.68 -3.23 5.63
CA MET A 63 -6.96 -4.46 6.00
C MET A 63 -5.59 -4.56 5.34
N MET A 64 -5.46 -4.10 4.09
CA MET A 64 -4.17 -4.07 3.39
C MET A 64 -3.20 -3.07 4.02
N GLU A 65 -3.66 -1.89 4.43
CA GLU A 65 -2.83 -0.93 5.16
C GLU A 65 -2.20 -1.59 6.39
N VAL A 66 -3.04 -2.16 7.26
CA VAL A 66 -2.58 -2.80 8.51
C VAL A 66 -1.59 -3.92 8.21
N ALA A 67 -1.89 -4.78 7.22
CA ALA A 67 -1.01 -5.88 6.86
C ALA A 67 0.36 -5.43 6.36
N ILE A 68 0.42 -4.35 5.57
CA ILE A 68 1.67 -3.81 5.05
C ILE A 68 2.46 -3.10 6.15
N ASP A 69 1.80 -2.34 7.03
CA ASP A 69 2.47 -1.69 8.16
C ASP A 69 3.08 -2.73 9.11
N GLU A 70 2.34 -3.79 9.44
CA GLU A 70 2.89 -4.89 10.22
C GLU A 70 4.08 -5.57 9.53
N ALA A 71 4.04 -5.74 8.21
CA ALA A 71 5.16 -6.30 7.46
C ALA A 71 6.41 -5.41 7.57
N CYS A 72 6.22 -4.09 7.49
CA CYS A 72 7.29 -3.11 7.70
C CYS A 72 7.88 -3.22 9.11
N VAL A 73 7.03 -3.27 10.14
CA VAL A 73 7.46 -3.42 11.55
C VAL A 73 8.21 -4.72 11.77
N ARG A 74 7.72 -5.85 11.24
CA ARG A 74 8.39 -7.17 11.35
C ARG A 74 9.79 -7.15 10.75
N ILE A 75 9.96 -6.54 9.59
CA ILE A 75 11.27 -6.41 8.93
C ILE A 75 12.23 -5.58 9.79
N ILE A 76 11.77 -4.45 10.31
CA ILE A 76 12.57 -3.57 11.17
C ILE A 76 13.01 -4.33 12.44
N ALA A 77 12.08 -4.99 13.12
CA ALA A 77 12.33 -5.73 14.34
C ALA A 77 13.29 -6.91 14.15
N LYS A 78 13.13 -7.67 13.06
CA LYS A 78 13.92 -8.87 12.77
C LYS A 78 15.36 -8.55 12.34
N ARG A 79 15.56 -7.46 11.59
CA ARG A 79 16.83 -7.22 10.88
C ARG A 79 17.65 -6.06 11.41
N GLN A 80 17.10 -5.21 12.30
CA GLN A 80 17.73 -3.97 12.76
C GLN A 80 18.46 -3.25 11.60
N PRO A 81 17.73 -2.92 10.52
CA PRO A 81 18.33 -2.47 9.27
C PRO A 81 19.15 -1.20 9.48
N THR A 82 20.20 -1.05 8.68
CA THR A 82 20.98 0.20 8.61
C THR A 82 20.07 1.39 8.25
N ALA A 83 20.50 2.60 8.57
CA ALA A 83 19.69 3.82 8.38
C ALA A 83 19.12 3.99 6.95
N SER A 84 19.85 3.53 5.92
CA SER A 84 19.39 3.55 4.52
C SER A 84 18.27 2.56 4.26
N ALA A 85 18.39 1.33 4.78
CA ALA A 85 17.39 0.28 4.66
C ALA A 85 16.12 0.60 5.47
N LEU A 86 16.27 1.20 6.66
CA LEU A 86 15.13 1.71 7.45
C LEU A 86 14.38 2.83 6.71
N ARG A 87 15.12 3.74 6.06
CA ARG A 87 14.51 4.82 5.28
C ARG A 87 13.71 4.28 4.09
N LEU A 88 14.15 3.18 3.48
CA LEU A 88 13.43 2.52 2.40
C LEU A 88 12.11 1.88 2.87
N VAL A 89 12.14 1.16 4.00
CA VAL A 89 10.90 0.60 4.61
C VAL A 89 9.93 1.73 4.95
N ARG A 90 10.41 2.78 5.62
CA ARG A 90 9.59 3.94 6.02
C ARG A 90 9.01 4.72 4.83
N ALA A 91 9.67 4.70 3.67
CA ALA A 91 9.16 5.35 2.46
C ALA A 91 7.86 4.71 1.93
N ASN A 92 7.57 3.46 2.29
CA ASN A 92 6.33 2.78 1.90
C ASN A 92 5.16 3.13 2.84
N ILE A 93 5.43 3.45 4.12
CA ILE A 93 4.39 3.72 5.13
C ILE A 93 3.55 4.96 4.79
N LYS A 94 4.19 6.04 4.32
CA LYS A 94 3.46 7.28 3.99
C LYS A 94 2.47 7.12 2.83
N PRO A 95 2.85 6.56 1.68
CA PRO A 95 1.93 6.30 0.57
C PRO A 95 0.73 5.42 0.95
N ILE A 96 0.91 4.43 1.81
CA ILE A 96 -0.19 3.52 2.21
C ILE A 96 -1.28 4.29 2.96
N ALA A 97 -0.91 5.12 3.94
CA ALA A 97 -1.87 5.96 4.66
C ALA A 97 -2.55 6.99 3.73
N GLU A 98 -1.84 7.49 2.71
CA GLU A 98 -2.44 8.37 1.70
C GLU A 98 -3.43 7.61 0.78
N LEU A 99 -3.13 6.35 0.46
CA LEU A 99 -4.01 5.48 -0.34
C LEU A 99 -5.28 5.11 0.43
N GLU A 100 -5.18 4.74 1.72
CA GLU A 100 -6.35 4.50 2.57
C GLU A 100 -7.25 5.75 2.61
N ARG A 101 -6.66 6.93 2.84
CA ARG A 101 -7.43 8.17 2.88
C ARG A 101 -8.13 8.49 1.56
N LEU A 102 -7.59 8.06 0.43
CA LEU A 102 -8.23 8.22 -0.87
C LEU A 102 -9.39 7.23 -1.05
N GLY A 103 -9.24 6.00 -0.56
CA GLY A 103 -10.33 5.02 -0.49
C GLY A 103 -11.51 5.54 0.34
N ALA A 104 -11.24 6.04 1.54
CA ALA A 104 -12.24 6.61 2.44
C ALA A 104 -12.97 7.87 1.89
N VAL A 105 -12.42 8.54 0.86
CA VAL A 105 -13.09 9.65 0.18
C VAL A 105 -13.98 9.17 -0.97
N ALA A 106 -13.73 7.96 -1.49
CA ALA A 106 -14.55 7.33 -2.53
C ALA A 106 -15.83 6.69 -1.97
N ASP A 107 -15.84 6.34 -0.69
CA ASP A 107 -16.99 5.86 0.09
C ASP A 107 -18.05 6.94 0.34
#